data_AF-A0A117SMW7-F1
#
_entry.id   AF-A0A117SMW7-F1
#
_cell.length_a   1.000
_cell.length_b   1.000
_cell.length_c   1.000
_cell.angle_alpha   90.00
_cell.angle_beta   90.00
_cell.angle_gamma   90.00
#
_symmetry.space_group_name_H-M   'P 1'
#
loop_
_entity.id
_entity.type
_entity.pdbx_description
1 polymer ?
#
loop_
_entity_poly.entity_id
_entity_poly.type
_entity_poly.pdbx_seq_one_letter_code
_entity_poly.pdbx_strand_id
1 'polypeptide(L)' 'MPKEVKARAHTWYEVDYEKGTIKFLRRICPRCGSVMAYHKVPVPRWACGKCGYTMFEQVRVR' A
#
# COMPACT_ATOMS: atom_id res chain seq x y z
N MET A 1 18.26 -7.22 18.05
CA MET A 1 17.65 -6.21 17.17
C MET A 1 16.96 -6.96 16.03
N PRO A 2 15.64 -6.81 15.82
CA PRO A 2 14.96 -7.51 14.72
C PRO A 2 15.52 -7.03 13.38
N LYS A 3 15.83 -7.98 12.50
CA LYS A 3 16.45 -7.74 11.19
C LYS A 3 15.53 -6.87 10.35
N GLU A 4 15.99 -5.69 9.95
CA GLU A 4 15.19 -4.70 9.25
C GLU A 4 14.81 -5.23 7.85
N VAL A 5 13.56 -5.66 7.69
CA VAL A 5 13.04 -6.14 6.40
C VAL A 5 12.78 -4.93 5.52
N LYS A 6 13.75 -4.58 4.67
CA LYS A 6 13.61 -3.50 3.69
C LYS A 6 12.40 -3.79 2.80
N ALA A 7 11.47 -2.84 2.72
CA ALA A 7 10.35 -2.92 1.79
C ALA A 7 10.88 -2.92 0.35
N ARG A 8 10.54 -3.94 -0.44
CA ARG A 8 10.96 -4.07 -1.85
C ARG A 8 9.75 -3.88 -2.77
N ALA A 9 9.90 -3.15 -3.86
CA ALA A 9 8.79 -2.85 -4.76
C ALA A 9 8.17 -4.09 -5.42
N HIS A 10 8.96 -5.15 -5.67
CA HIS A 10 8.46 -6.39 -6.27
C HIS A 10 7.46 -7.14 -5.39
N THR A 11 7.45 -6.92 -4.07
CA THR A 11 6.49 -7.57 -3.16
C THR A 11 5.11 -6.91 -3.18
N TRP A 12 4.91 -5.87 -3.99
CA TRP A 12 3.61 -5.21 -4.16
C TRP A 12 2.73 -5.89 -5.20
N TYR A 13 3.23 -6.90 -5.89
CA TYR A 13 2.50 -7.65 -6.90
C TYR A 13 2.29 -9.08 -6.41
N GLU A 14 1.08 -9.57 -6.60
CA GLU A 14 0.75 -10.98 -6.50
C GLU A 14 0.64 -11.53 -7.92
N VAL A 15 1.37 -12.60 -8.20
CA VAL A 15 1.40 -13.25 -9.52
C VAL A 15 0.75 -14.61 -9.38
N ASP A 16 -0.36 -14.82 -10.09
CA ASP A 16 -1.02 -16.11 -10.25
C ASP A 16 -0.51 -16.74 -11.55
N TYR A 17 0.43 -17.67 -11.43
CA TYR A 17 1.07 -18.33 -12.58
C TYR A 17 0.13 -19.31 -13.31
N GLU A 18 -0.86 -19.87 -12.63
CA GLU A 18 -1.81 -20.79 -13.23
C GLU A 18 -2.77 -20.06 -14.16
N LYS A 19 -3.21 -18.86 -13.75
CA LYS A 19 -4.11 -18.02 -14.56
C LYS A 19 -3.38 -17.01 -15.42
N GLY A 20 -2.07 -16.86 -15.24
CA GLY A 20 -1.27 -15.84 -15.92
C GLY A 20 -1.67 -14.40 -15.56
N THR A 21 -2.14 -14.16 -14.33
CA THR A 21 -2.63 -12.82 -13.92
C THR A 21 -1.71 -12.16 -12.90
N ILE A 22 -1.62 -10.84 -12.97
CA ILE A 22 -0.83 -10.01 -12.05
C ILE A 22 -1.78 -9.06 -11.33
N LYS A 23 -1.79 -9.10 -10.00
CA LYS A 23 -2.59 -8.21 -9.15
C LYS A 23 -1.68 -7.26 -8.39
N PHE A 24 -1.98 -5.97 -8.47
CA PHE A 24 -1.30 -4.96 -7.68
C PHE A 24 -1.97 -4.82 -6.30
N LEU A 25 -1.19 -5.01 -5.24
CA LEU A 25 -1.67 -5.08 -3.86
C LEU A 25 -1.69 -3.72 -3.14
N ARG A 26 -1.01 -2.71 -3.69
CA ARG A 26 -0.94 -1.36 -3.09
C ARG A 26 -1.96 -0.43 -3.73
N ARG A 27 -2.10 0.76 -3.15
CA ARG A 27 -2.97 1.81 -3.66
C ARG A 27 -2.18 2.87 -4.42
N ILE A 28 -2.76 3.37 -5.50
CA ILE A 28 -2.23 4.51 -6.26
C ILE A 28 -2.83 5.81 -5.71
N CYS A 29 -1.99 6.84 -5.58
CA CYS A 29 -2.40 8.16 -5.13
C CYS A 29 -3.30 8.81 -6.19
N PRO A 30 -4.53 9.23 -5.83
CA PRO A 30 -5.46 9.84 -6.79
C PRO A 30 -5.01 11.23 -7.27
N ARG A 31 -4.06 11.87 -6.58
CA ARG A 31 -3.57 13.21 -6.93
C ARG A 31 -2.36 13.21 -7.87
N CYS A 32 -1.44 12.26 -7.70
CA CYS A 32 -0.14 12.29 -8.40
C CYS A 32 0.29 10.96 -9.02
N GLY A 33 -0.55 9.91 -8.93
CA GLY A 33 -0.27 8.60 -9.53
C GLY A 33 0.83 7.78 -8.85
N SER A 34 1.42 8.26 -7.75
CA SER A 34 2.48 7.53 -7.02
C SER A 34 1.91 6.44 -6.12
N VAL A 35 2.69 5.38 -5.87
CA VAL A 35 2.32 4.31 -4.95
C VAL A 35 2.25 4.83 -3.51
N MET A 36 1.17 4.49 -2.80
CA MET A 36 0.95 4.90 -1.42
C MET A 36 1.44 3.84 -0.43
N ALA A 37 1.97 4.29 0.70
CA ALA A 37 2.34 3.45 1.83
C ALA A 37 1.12 3.23 2.74
N TYR A 38 0.93 1.98 3.15
CA TYR A 38 -0.12 1.64 4.11
C TYR A 38 0.45 1.62 5.53
N HIS A 39 -0.14 2.41 6.42
CA HIS A 39 0.19 2.46 7.83
C HIS A 39 -1.00 1.96 8.65
N LYS A 40 -0.79 0.93 9.48
CA LYS A 40 -1.84 0.32 10.29
C LYS A 40 -2.14 1.08 11.59
N VAL A 41 -1.15 1.77 12.14
CA VAL A 41 -1.18 2.37 13.49
C VAL A 41 -0.93 3.88 13.40
N PRO A 42 -1.59 4.72 14.22
CA PRO A 42 -2.69 4.38 15.15
C PRO A 42 -4.04 4.11 14.47
N VAL A 43 -4.25 4.72 13.30
CA VAL A 43 -5.43 4.48 12.45
C VAL A 43 -4.95 4.03 11.07
N PRO A 44 -5.56 2.96 10.50
CA PRO A 44 -5.34 2.53 9.13
C PRO A 44 -5.44 3.68 8.12
N ARG A 45 -4.33 3.94 7.41
CA ARG A 45 -4.26 5.00 6.41
C ARG A 45 -3.31 4.67 5.28
N TRP A 46 -3.62 5.22 4.12
CA TRP A 46 -2.74 5.29 2.97
C TRP A 46 -2.11 6.67 2.92
N ALA A 47 -0.78 6.74 3.01
CA ALA A 47 -0.04 7.99 2.91
C ALA A 47 0.80 8.01 1.62
N CYS A 48 0.73 9.12 0.88
CA CYS A 48 1.55 9.33 -0.31
C CYS A 48 2.87 10.03 0.08
N GLY A 49 3.99 9.37 -0.17
CA GLY A 49 5.32 9.93 0.09
C GLY A 49 5.75 11.05 -0.87
N LYS A 50 5.08 11.20 -2.04
CA LYS A 50 5.44 12.21 -3.05
C LYS A 50 4.76 13.56 -2.81
N CYS A 51 3.44 13.57 -2.61
CA CYS A 51 2.65 14.81 -2.49
C CYS A 51 2.02 15.03 -1.11
N GLY A 52 2.30 14.16 -0.13
CA GLY A 52 1.80 14.28 1.25
C GLY A 52 0.30 13.94 1.43
N TYR A 53 -0.41 13.57 0.37
CA TYR A 53 -1.82 13.21 0.47
C TYR A 53 -2.04 11.95 1.30
N THR A 54 -2.97 12.02 2.26
CA THR A 54 -3.30 10.91 3.15
C THR A 54 -4.78 10.58 3.04
N MET A 55 -5.09 9.28 2.93
CA MET A 55 -6.44 8.75 2.92
C MET A 55 -6.61 7.78 4.08
N PHE A 56 -7.51 8.09 4.99
CA PHE A 56 -7.85 7.20 6.11
C PHE A 56 -8.86 6.17 5.66
N GLU A 57 -8.64 4.90 6.01
CA GLU A 57 -9.67 3.89 5.87
C GLU A 57 -10.68 4.13 7.00
N GLN A 58 -11.91 4.50 6.64
CA GLN A 58 -12.98 4.59 7.63
C GLN A 58 -13.23 3.19 8.17
N VAL A 59 -12.78 2.92 9.39
CA VAL A 59 -13.27 1.78 10.16
C VAL A 59 -14.73 2.10 10.42
N ARG A 60 -15.64 1.49 9.64
CA ARG A 60 -17.06 1.53 9.95
C ARG A 60 -17.25 0.81 11.28
N VAL A 61 -17.25 1.57 12.37
CA VAL A 61 -17.76 1.10 13.64
C VAL A 61 -19.28 1.09 13.46
N ARG A 62 -19.83 -0.11 13.23
CA ARG A 62 -21.27 -0.35 13.34
C ARG A 62 -21.65 -0.39 14.81
#